data_AF-A0AA43S1Y3-F1
#
_entry.id   AF-A0AA43S1Y3-F1
#
_cell.length_a   1.000
_cell.length_b   1.000
_cell.length_c   1.000
_cell.angle_alpha   90.00
_cell.angle_beta   90.00
_cell.angle_gamma   90.00
#
_symmetry.space_group_name_H-M   'P 1'
#
loop_
_entity.id
_entity.type
_entity.pdbx_description
1 polymer ?
#
loop_
_entity_poly.entity_id
_entity_poly.type
_entity_poly.pdbx_seq_one_letter_code
_entity_poly.pdbx_strand_id
1 'polypeptide(L)'
;MSVYLGIRYLLTANALRPAQSAYDKRSLDIAGFFLAPVAFVLLALSMNVDAFQWLLWILRAVSVILLVWLWFHETRHPQPILALQAFRKVSFRRGIFVSWVQYAALNGSLVFIPQYLQHFKGYSPFQAGLVMSMVAITSGLLMPVGRRLFDKVGIRPLAGLGLGTISLALLLLS
;
A
#
# COMPACT_ATOMS: atom_id res chain seq x y z
N MET A 1 13.14 -18.61 -7.57
CA MET A 1 12.42 -19.62 -6.75
C MET A 1 10.90 -19.50 -6.88
N SER A 2 10.31 -18.30 -6.74
CA SER A 2 8.85 -18.07 -6.84
C SER A 2 8.30 -18.27 -8.25
N VAL A 3 9.05 -17.90 -9.30
CA VAL A 3 8.70 -18.19 -10.71
C VAL A 3 8.78 -19.70 -10.98
N TYR A 4 9.81 -20.37 -10.46
CA TYR A 4 9.97 -21.82 -10.59
C TYR A 4 8.88 -22.61 -9.86
N LEU A 5 8.48 -22.17 -8.66
CA LEU A 5 7.36 -22.74 -7.92
C LEU A 5 6.02 -22.45 -8.61
N GLY A 6 5.84 -21.26 -9.18
CA GLY A 6 4.66 -20.92 -9.98
C GLY A 6 4.53 -21.77 -11.24
N ILE A 7 5.63 -22.00 -11.96
CA ILE A 7 5.67 -22.87 -13.15
C ILE A 7 5.44 -24.33 -12.75
N ARG A 8 6.06 -24.83 -11.66
CA ARG A 8 5.76 -26.18 -11.14
C ARG A 8 4.31 -26.35 -10.72
N TYR A 9 3.71 -25.34 -10.09
CA TYR A 9 2.29 -25.35 -9.71
C TYR A 9 1.37 -25.40 -10.94
N LEU A 10 1.69 -24.63 -11.99
CA LEU A 10 0.94 -24.65 -13.25
C LEU A 10 1.05 -26.00 -13.98
N LEU A 11 2.20 -26.68 -13.89
CA LEU A 11 2.40 -28.00 -14.51
C LEU A 11 1.80 -29.15 -13.69
N THR A 12 1.66 -29.01 -12.36
CA THR A 12 1.02 -30.01 -11.47
C THR A 12 -0.47 -29.77 -11.25
N ALA A 13 -1.01 -28.62 -11.68
CA ALA A 13 -2.43 -28.27 -11.59
C ALA A 13 -3.37 -29.25 -12.32
N ASN A 14 -2.86 -30.11 -13.21
CA ASN A 14 -3.66 -31.17 -13.84
C ASN A 14 -3.92 -32.38 -12.93
N ALA A 15 -3.15 -32.57 -11.85
CA ALA A 15 -3.25 -33.74 -10.96
C ALA A 15 -4.05 -33.50 -9.67
N LEU A 16 -4.24 -32.23 -9.30
CA LEU A 16 -5.02 -31.83 -8.14
C LEU A 16 -6.12 -30.90 -8.63
N ARG A 17 -7.18 -31.46 -9.22
CA ARG A 17 -8.44 -30.72 -9.36
C ARG A 17 -8.88 -30.36 -7.94
N PRO A 18 -8.76 -29.09 -7.49
CA PRO A 18 -9.45 -28.72 -6.27
C PRO A 18 -10.93 -28.96 -6.55
N ALA A 19 -11.65 -29.52 -5.58
CA ALA A 19 -13.10 -29.63 -5.65
C ALA A 19 -13.64 -28.32 -6.22
N GLN A 20 -14.22 -28.39 -7.42
CA GLN A 20 -14.82 -27.25 -8.09
C GLN A 20 -15.91 -26.75 -7.14
N SER A 21 -15.56 -25.80 -6.26
CA SER A 21 -16.55 -25.03 -5.55
C SER A 21 -17.37 -24.41 -6.65
N ALA A 22 -18.65 -24.76 -6.73
CA ALA A 22 -19.59 -24.24 -7.71
C ALA A 22 -19.27 -22.76 -7.93
N TYR A 23 -18.69 -22.46 -9.09
CA TYR A 23 -18.55 -21.10 -9.57
C TYR A 23 -19.97 -20.68 -9.93
N ASP A 24 -20.74 -20.40 -8.86
CA ASP A 24 -22.02 -19.74 -8.94
C ASP A 24 -21.77 -18.47 -9.76
N LYS A 25 -22.71 -18.11 -10.64
CA LYS A 25 -22.55 -16.99 -11.57
C LYS A 25 -22.44 -15.68 -10.78
N ARG A 26 -21.22 -15.39 -10.32
CA ARG A 26 -20.86 -14.23 -9.51
C ARG A 26 -20.78 -13.02 -10.42
N SER A 27 -21.75 -12.12 -10.31
CA SER A 27 -21.68 -10.80 -10.96
C SER A 27 -20.60 -9.98 -10.27
N LEU A 28 -19.51 -9.70 -11.01
CA LEU A 28 -18.51 -8.72 -10.60
C LEU A 28 -19.21 -7.37 -10.42
N ASP A 29 -18.94 -6.65 -9.32
CA ASP A 29 -19.42 -5.29 -9.12
C ASP A 29 -18.69 -4.31 -10.04
N ILE A 30 -19.10 -4.24 -11.31
CA ILE A 30 -18.49 -3.37 -12.31
C ILE A 30 -18.59 -1.89 -11.89
N ALA A 31 -19.70 -1.50 -11.25
CA ALA A 31 -19.90 -0.14 -10.78
C ALA A 31 -18.89 0.22 -9.68
N GLY A 32 -18.76 -0.62 -8.65
CA GLY A 32 -17.75 -0.45 -7.60
C GLY A 32 -16.31 -0.47 -8.13
N PHE A 33 -16.04 -1.29 -9.16
CA PHE A 33 -14.72 -1.42 -9.77
C PHE A 33 -14.21 -0.10 -10.38
N PHE A 34 -15.09 0.67 -11.02
CA PHE A 34 -14.73 1.98 -11.57
C PHE A 34 -14.94 3.11 -10.55
N LEU A 35 -15.97 3.01 -9.71
CA LEU A 35 -16.31 4.06 -8.75
C LEU A 35 -15.22 4.24 -7.70
N ALA A 36 -14.66 3.15 -7.16
CA ALA A 36 -13.65 3.24 -6.11
C ALA A 36 -12.36 3.94 -6.59
N PRO A 37 -11.68 3.52 -7.68
CA PRO A 37 -10.51 4.22 -8.18
C PRO A 37 -10.79 5.69 -8.49
N VAL A 38 -11.91 6.01 -9.14
CA VAL A 38 -12.26 7.40 -9.48
C VAL A 38 -12.42 8.25 -8.23
N ALA A 39 -13.12 7.74 -7.21
CA ALA A 39 -13.32 8.45 -5.94
C ALA A 39 -11.98 8.71 -5.23
N PHE A 40 -11.11 7.70 -5.11
CA PHE A 40 -9.82 7.82 -4.45
C PHE A 40 -8.82 8.70 -5.24
N VAL A 41 -8.80 8.59 -6.57
CA VAL A 41 -7.92 9.40 -7.43
C VAL A 41 -8.33 10.86 -7.40
N LEU A 42 -9.62 11.19 -7.47
CA LEU A 42 -10.10 12.57 -7.36
C LEU A 42 -9.74 13.18 -6.00
N LEU A 43 -9.91 12.41 -4.91
CA LEU A 43 -9.51 12.87 -3.58
C LEU A 43 -8.00 13.15 -3.54
N ALA A 44 -7.18 12.22 -4.05
CA ALA A 44 -5.73 12.38 -4.09
C ALA A 44 -5.30 13.61 -4.92
N LEU A 45 -5.87 13.80 -6.12
CA LEU A 45 -5.58 14.97 -6.96
C LEU A 45 -5.94 16.28 -6.26
N SER A 46 -7.06 16.32 -5.53
CA SER A 46 -7.51 17.51 -4.79
C SER A 46 -6.55 17.95 -3.66
N MET A 47 -5.61 17.09 -3.28
CA MET A 47 -4.61 17.34 -2.24
C MET A 47 -3.20 17.56 -2.80
N ASN A 48 -2.90 17.03 -3.99
CA ASN A 48 -1.53 16.97 -4.53
C ASN A 48 -1.30 17.89 -5.74
N VAL A 49 -2.34 18.55 -6.28
CA VAL A 49 -2.23 19.44 -7.42
C VAL A 49 -2.27 20.90 -6.99
N ASP A 50 -1.33 21.69 -7.51
CA ASP A 50 -1.37 23.14 -7.42
C ASP A 50 -2.34 23.70 -8.47
N ALA A 51 -3.52 24.11 -8.03
CA ALA A 51 -4.56 24.69 -8.87
C ALA A 51 -5.29 25.83 -8.14
N PHE A 52 -6.21 26.49 -8.84
CA PHE A 52 -7.06 27.50 -8.22
C PHE A 52 -7.84 26.93 -7.04
N GLN A 53 -7.92 27.70 -5.95
CA GLN A 53 -8.55 27.26 -4.70
C GLN A 53 -10.01 26.81 -4.91
N TRP A 54 -10.79 27.55 -5.70
CA TRP A 54 -12.18 27.20 -5.99
C TRP A 54 -12.31 25.85 -6.70
N LEU A 55 -11.37 25.52 -7.60
CA LEU A 55 -11.33 24.24 -8.29
C LEU A 55 -11.01 23.11 -7.29
N LEU A 56 -10.03 23.31 -6.41
CA LEU A 56 -9.68 22.33 -5.37
C LEU A 56 -10.85 22.06 -4.42
N TRP A 57 -11.62 23.08 -4.03
CA TRP A 57 -12.84 22.91 -3.22
C TRP A 57 -13.90 22.08 -3.95
N ILE A 58 -14.09 22.30 -5.25
CA ILE A 58 -15.01 21.51 -6.07
C ILE A 58 -14.53 20.06 -6.16
N LEU A 59 -13.25 19.81 -6.46
CA LEU A 59 -12.72 18.44 -6.52
C LEU A 59 -12.88 17.71 -5.18
N ARG A 60 -12.62 18.39 -4.06
CA ARG A 60 -12.84 17.84 -2.71
C ARG A 60 -14.31 17.48 -2.50
N ALA A 61 -15.23 18.40 -2.79
CA ALA A 61 -16.66 18.16 -2.64
C ALA A 61 -17.12 16.97 -3.49
N VAL A 62 -16.73 16.92 -4.77
CA VAL A 62 -17.07 15.82 -5.70
C VAL A 62 -16.49 14.50 -5.20
N SER A 63 -15.24 14.48 -4.77
CA SER A 63 -14.60 13.26 -4.25
C SER A 63 -15.30 12.73 -3.00
N VAL A 64 -15.69 13.61 -2.06
CA VAL A 64 -16.45 13.24 -0.86
C VAL A 64 -17.82 12.68 -1.23
N ILE A 65 -18.52 13.30 -2.17
CA ILE A 65 -19.81 12.81 -2.66
C ILE A 65 -19.67 11.41 -3.26
N LEU A 66 -18.64 11.18 -4.10
CA LEU A 66 -18.36 9.87 -4.69
C LEU A 66 -18.01 8.80 -3.64
N LEU A 67 -17.24 9.15 -2.61
CA LEU A 67 -16.89 8.24 -1.52
C LEU A 67 -18.12 7.87 -0.68
N VAL A 68 -18.99 8.84 -0.41
CA VAL A 68 -20.28 8.59 0.28
C VAL A 68 -21.16 7.70 -0.58
N TRP A 69 -21.24 7.95 -1.88
CA TRP A 69 -22.00 7.11 -2.80
C TRP A 69 -21.44 5.69 -2.87
N LEU A 70 -20.12 5.54 -2.96
CA LEU A 70 -19.41 4.26 -2.90
C LEU A 70 -19.73 3.50 -1.62
N TRP A 71 -19.73 4.18 -0.47
CA TRP A 71 -20.10 3.56 0.81
C TRP A 71 -21.53 3.00 0.79
N PHE A 72 -22.50 3.76 0.30
CA PHE A 72 -23.89 3.29 0.19
C PHE A 72 -24.05 2.18 -0.85
N HIS A 73 -23.30 2.23 -1.95
CA HIS A 73 -23.29 1.18 -2.97
C HIS A 73 -22.74 -0.13 -2.41
N GLU A 74 -21.54 -0.10 -1.83
CA GLU A 74 -20.84 -1.28 -1.29
C GLU A 74 -21.56 -1.90 -0.07
N THR A 75 -22.29 -1.10 0.72
CA THR A 75 -23.09 -1.65 1.84
C THR A 75 -24.35 -2.38 1.39
N ARG A 76 -24.87 -2.06 0.19
CA ARG A 76 -26.09 -2.66 -0.37
C ARG A 76 -25.81 -3.72 -1.43
N HIS A 77 -24.61 -3.71 -2.01
CA HIS A 77 -24.24 -4.66 -3.06
C HIS A 77 -24.04 -6.07 -2.46
N PRO A 78 -24.59 -7.13 -3.07
CA PRO A 78 -24.48 -8.50 -2.57
C PRO A 78 -23.03 -9.04 -2.63
N GLN A 79 -22.20 -8.49 -3.51
CA GLN A 79 -20.79 -8.83 -3.64
C GLN A 79 -19.97 -7.54 -3.73
N PRO A 80 -19.67 -6.92 -2.58
CA PRO A 80 -18.90 -5.69 -2.55
C PRO A 80 -17.44 -5.94 -2.90
N ILE A 81 -16.84 -5.06 -3.71
CA ILE A 81 -15.40 -5.10 -4.00
C ILE A 81 -14.63 -4.66 -2.75
N LEU A 82 -15.14 -3.66 -2.04
CA LEU A 82 -14.63 -3.25 -0.75
C LEU A 82 -15.38 -4.00 0.34
N ALA A 83 -14.75 -5.03 0.90
CA ALA A 83 -15.28 -5.75 2.06
C ALA A 83 -15.26 -4.85 3.32
N LEU A 84 -16.19 -3.90 3.43
CA LEU A 84 -16.31 -2.94 4.54
C LEU A 84 -16.45 -3.65 5.90
N GLN A 85 -16.98 -4.87 5.89
CA GLN A 85 -17.08 -5.73 7.07
C GLN A 85 -15.71 -6.11 7.66
N ALA A 86 -14.64 -6.14 6.85
CA ALA A 86 -13.28 -6.40 7.31
C ALA A 86 -12.80 -5.33 8.31
N PHE A 87 -13.25 -4.08 8.17
CA PHE A 87 -12.95 -2.99 9.10
C PHE A 87 -13.49 -3.21 10.51
N ARG A 88 -14.47 -4.10 10.71
CA ARG A 88 -14.94 -4.46 12.06
C ARG A 88 -13.89 -5.27 12.83
N LYS A 89 -13.03 -6.03 12.14
CA LYS A 89 -11.99 -6.86 12.78
C LYS A 89 -10.86 -5.98 13.30
N VAL A 90 -10.53 -6.12 14.59
CA VAL A 90 -9.42 -5.37 15.23
C VAL A 90 -8.08 -5.61 14.52
N SER A 91 -7.81 -6.86 14.11
CA SER A 91 -6.58 -7.21 13.39
C SER A 91 -6.44 -6.46 12.06
N PHE A 92 -7.54 -6.22 11.35
CA PHE A 92 -7.54 -5.49 10.09
C PHE A 92 -7.32 -4.00 10.31
N ARG A 93 -8.01 -3.39 11.30
CA ARG A 93 -7.78 -1.98 11.68
C ARG A 93 -6.35 -1.71 12.13
N ARG A 94 -5.79 -2.61 12.96
CA ARG A 94 -4.38 -2.53 13.36
C ARG A 94 -3.45 -2.67 12.15
N GLY A 95 -3.73 -3.60 11.24
CA GLY A 95 -2.97 -3.74 10.00
C GLY A 95 -2.94 -2.45 9.18
N ILE A 96 -4.10 -1.82 8.95
CA ILE A 96 -4.19 -0.54 8.23
C ILE A 96 -3.40 0.54 8.95
N PHE A 97 -3.53 0.66 10.28
CA PHE A 97 -2.80 1.66 11.05
C PHE A 97 -1.27 1.48 10.93
N VAL A 98 -0.79 0.24 11.03
CA VAL A 98 0.63 -0.07 10.83
C VAL A 98 1.08 0.28 9.41
N SER A 99 0.29 -0.06 8.40
CA SER A 99 0.59 0.33 7.00
C SER A 99 0.62 1.86 6.85
N TRP A 100 -0.29 2.59 7.47
CA TRP A 100 -0.30 4.05 7.44
C TRP A 100 0.97 4.65 8.06
N VAL A 101 1.36 4.19 9.25
CA VAL A 101 2.61 4.63 9.91
C VAL A 101 3.83 4.29 9.04
N GLN A 102 3.86 3.09 8.45
CA GLN A 102 4.92 2.68 7.54
C GLN A 102 5.01 3.61 6.31
N TYR A 103 3.88 3.91 5.66
CA TYR A 103 3.85 4.80 4.51
C TYR A 103 4.25 6.23 4.86
N ALA A 104 3.81 6.74 6.02
CA ALA A 104 4.21 8.05 6.51
C ALA A 104 5.73 8.12 6.76
N ALA A 105 6.29 7.13 7.46
CA ALA A 105 7.73 7.04 7.72
C ALA A 105 8.54 6.89 6.42
N LEU A 106 8.06 6.09 5.47
CA LEU A 106 8.72 5.89 4.18
C LEU A 106 8.77 7.19 3.37
N ASN A 107 7.61 7.85 3.18
CA ASN A 107 7.55 9.10 2.42
C ASN A 107 8.31 10.23 3.12
N GLY A 108 8.21 10.31 4.46
CA GLY A 108 8.98 11.28 5.25
C GLY A 108 10.49 11.06 5.08
N SER A 109 10.96 9.82 5.15
CA SER A 109 12.40 9.50 4.98
C SER A 109 12.90 9.79 3.56
N LEU A 110 12.07 9.52 2.54
CA LEU A 110 12.41 9.77 1.14
C LEU A 110 12.71 11.25 0.87
N VAL A 111 12.04 12.17 1.56
CA VAL A 111 12.30 13.60 1.46
C VAL A 111 13.38 14.05 2.44
N PHE A 112 13.33 13.57 3.68
CA PHE A 112 14.22 14.04 4.74
C PHE A 112 15.69 13.66 4.50
N ILE A 113 15.99 12.42 4.13
CA ILE A 113 17.39 11.98 3.98
C ILE A 113 18.15 12.79 2.92
N PRO A 114 17.65 12.98 1.68
CA PRO A 114 18.38 13.77 0.69
C PRO A 114 18.49 15.24 1.10
N GLN A 115 17.48 15.80 1.78
CA GLN A 115 17.54 17.15 2.34
C GLN A 115 18.62 17.26 3.43
N TYR A 116 18.71 16.27 4.32
CA TYR A 116 19.73 16.21 5.35
C TYR A 116 21.15 16.11 4.77
N LEU A 117 21.35 15.25 3.78
CA LEU A 117 22.64 15.11 3.10
C LEU A 117 23.06 16.40 2.39
N GLN A 118 22.13 17.08 1.73
CA GLN A 118 22.44 18.31 1.01
C GLN A 118 22.67 19.49 1.96
N HIS A 119 21.78 19.73 2.92
CA HIS A 119 21.82 20.92 3.78
C HIS A 119 22.78 20.80 4.96
N PHE A 120 22.93 19.62 5.58
CA PHE A 120 23.76 19.45 6.77
C PHE A 120 25.10 18.77 6.49
N LYS A 121 25.15 17.85 5.51
CA LYS A 121 26.40 17.18 5.12
C LYS A 121 27.09 17.84 3.92
N GLY A 122 26.47 18.84 3.28
CA GLY A 122 27.05 19.57 2.16
C GLY A 122 27.20 18.76 0.88
N TYR A 123 26.46 17.65 0.74
CA TYR A 123 26.54 16.80 -0.45
C TYR A 123 25.90 17.52 -1.64
N SER A 124 26.48 17.33 -2.83
CA SER A 124 25.81 17.81 -4.05
C SER A 124 24.51 17.02 -4.30
N PRO A 125 23.53 17.59 -5.03
CA PRO A 125 22.30 16.87 -5.39
C PRO A 125 22.58 15.53 -6.09
N PHE A 126 23.64 15.48 -6.91
CA PHE A 126 24.07 14.26 -7.59
C PHE A 126 24.58 13.21 -6.60
N GLN A 127 25.41 13.59 -5.63
CA GLN A 127 25.91 12.68 -4.60
C GLN A 127 24.77 12.15 -3.70
N ALA A 128 23.85 13.03 -3.29
CA ALA A 128 22.67 12.61 -2.53
C ALA A 128 21.80 11.63 -3.34
N GLY A 129 21.61 11.90 -4.64
CA GLY A 129 20.92 11.00 -5.56
C GLY A 129 21.59 9.62 -5.71
N LEU A 130 22.93 9.58 -5.75
CA LEU A 130 23.68 8.32 -5.77
C LEU A 130 23.48 7.52 -4.48
N VAL A 131 23.53 8.17 -3.31
CA VAL A 131 23.27 7.51 -2.02
C VAL A 131 21.84 6.96 -1.96
N MET A 132 20.85 7.75 -2.36
CA MET A 132 19.45 7.29 -2.45
C MET A 132 19.27 6.11 -3.41
N SER A 133 20.00 6.10 -4.53
CA SER A 133 19.97 4.99 -5.49
C SER A 133 20.51 3.70 -4.86
N MET A 134 21.59 3.79 -4.08
CA MET A 134 22.13 2.63 -3.35
C MET A 134 21.16 2.10 -2.30
N VAL A 135 20.43 2.99 -1.61
CA VAL A 135 19.35 2.60 -0.69
C VAL A 135 18.27 1.83 -1.44
N ALA A 136 17.82 2.33 -2.60
CA ALA A 136 16.82 1.66 -3.43
C ALA A 136 17.28 0.28 -3.91
N ILE A 137 18.51 0.17 -4.42
CA ILE A 137 19.12 -1.11 -4.86
C ILE A 137 19.16 -2.10 -3.70
N THR A 138 19.66 -1.67 -2.54
CA THR A 138 19.77 -2.53 -1.36
C THR A 138 18.39 -3.00 -0.88
N SER A 139 17.38 -2.12 -0.91
CA SER A 139 16.00 -2.48 -0.55
C SER A 139 15.42 -3.54 -1.50
N GLY A 140 15.69 -3.43 -2.80
CA GLY A 140 15.28 -4.41 -3.81
C GLY A 140 15.97 -5.76 -3.62
N LEU A 141 17.28 -5.75 -3.33
CA LEU A 141 18.06 -6.97 -3.05
C LEU A 141 17.64 -7.67 -1.76
N LEU A 142 17.19 -6.91 -0.76
CA LEU A 142 16.70 -7.47 0.52
C LEU A 142 15.24 -7.94 0.46
N MET A 143 14.48 -7.56 -0.58
CA MET A 143 13.07 -7.96 -0.73
C MET A 143 12.85 -9.50 -0.66
N PRO A 144 13.67 -10.36 -1.32
CA PRO A 144 13.55 -11.82 -1.18
C PRO A 144 13.83 -12.31 0.24
N VAL A 145 14.74 -11.64 0.97
CA VAL A 145 15.07 -11.99 2.36
C VAL A 145 13.89 -11.67 3.27
N GLY A 146 13.31 -10.47 3.12
CA GLY A 146 12.10 -10.07 3.85
C GLY A 146 10.94 -11.02 3.60
N ARG A 147 10.77 -11.48 2.35
CA ARG A 147 9.75 -12.48 2.01
C ARG A 147 10.00 -13.83 2.68
N ARG A 148 11.23 -14.36 2.63
CA ARG A 148 11.58 -15.61 3.33
C ARG A 148 11.38 -15.51 4.84
N LEU A 149 11.64 -14.34 5.40
CA LEU A 149 11.43 -14.10 6.83
C LEU A 149 9.93 -14.06 7.14
N PHE A 150 9.14 -13.38 6.33
CA PHE A 150 7.67 -13.40 6.42
C PHE A 150 7.09 -14.82 6.40
N ASP A 151 7.57 -15.66 5.48
CA ASP A 151 7.12 -17.05 5.36
C ASP A 151 7.49 -17.90 6.59
N LYS A 152 8.56 -17.55 7.32
CA LYS A 152 9.05 -18.30 8.50
C LYS A 152 8.46 -17.85 9.83
N VAL A 153 8.44 -16.54 10.10
CA VAL A 153 8.01 -15.98 11.39
C VAL A 153 6.59 -15.41 11.38
N GLY A 154 5.98 -15.27 10.20
CA GLY A 154 4.64 -14.72 10.05
C GLY A 154 4.58 -13.20 10.25
N ILE A 155 3.41 -12.61 9.95
CA ILE A 155 3.25 -11.16 9.83
C ILE A 155 3.38 -10.39 11.16
N ARG A 156 2.99 -11.00 12.29
CA ARG A 156 2.90 -10.32 13.58
C ARG A 156 4.27 -9.91 14.15
N PRO A 157 5.25 -10.80 14.32
CA PRO A 157 6.58 -10.41 14.80
C PRO A 157 7.31 -9.52 13.78
N LEU A 158 7.08 -9.75 12.48
CA LEU A 158 7.72 -8.96 11.43
C LEU A 158 7.25 -7.50 11.42
N ALA A 159 5.95 -7.26 11.61
CA ALA A 159 5.40 -5.92 11.75
C ALA A 159 5.94 -5.20 13.00
N GLY A 160 6.09 -5.93 14.12
CA GLY A 160 6.70 -5.40 15.34
C GLY A 160 8.16 -4.98 15.14
N LEU A 161 8.97 -5.83 14.49
CA LEU A 161 10.36 -5.50 14.15
C LEU A 161 10.45 -4.28 13.23
N GLY A 162 9.61 -4.20 12.20
CA GLY A 162 9.59 -3.07 11.27
C GLY A 162 9.22 -1.74 11.95
N LEU A 163 8.24 -1.75 12.86
CA LEU A 163 7.90 -0.56 13.65
C LEU A 163 9.02 -0.19 14.63
N GLY A 164 9.67 -1.20 15.23
CA GLY A 164 10.81 -1.00 16.12
C GLY A 164 11.99 -0.35 15.40
N THR A 165 12.32 -0.79 14.18
CA THR A 165 13.41 -0.20 13.39
C THR A 165 13.07 1.22 12.94
N ILE A 166 11.83 1.49 12.53
CA ILE A 166 11.38 2.85 12.19
C ILE A 166 11.51 3.77 13.42
N SER A 167 11.06 3.32 14.59
CA SER A 167 11.12 4.10 15.83
C SER A 167 12.56 4.38 16.23
N LEU A 168 13.45 3.38 16.14
CA LEU A 168 14.88 3.54 16.41
C LEU A 168 15.55 4.49 15.42
N ALA A 169 15.23 4.39 14.13
CA ALA A 169 15.78 5.26 13.10
C ALA A 169 15.38 6.72 13.34
N LEU A 170 14.13 6.99 13.72
CA LEU A 170 13.66 8.34 14.07
C LEU A 170 14.38 8.89 15.31
N LEU A 171 14.60 8.07 16.34
CA LEU A 171 15.34 8.47 17.55
C LEU A 171 16.83 8.75 17.29
N LEU A 172 17.45 8.06 16.35
CA LEU A 172 18.85 8.33 15.96
C LEU A 172 18.98 9.61 15.12
N LEU A 173 17.88 10.09 14.58
CA LEU A 173 17.81 11.27 13.71
C LEU A 173 17.49 12.56 14.46
N SER A 174 16.85 12.45 15.64
CA SER A 174 16.58 13.56 16.57
C SER A 174 17.82 13.94 17.36
#